data_AF-A0A3M1EJC4-F1
#
_entry.id   AF-A0A3M1EJC4-F1
#
_cell.length_a   1.000
_cell.length_b   1.000
_cell.length_c   1.000
_cell.angle_alpha   90.00
_cell.angle_beta   90.00
_cell.angle_gamma   90.00
#
_symmetry.space_group_name_H-M   'P 1'
#
loop_
_entity.id
_entity.type
_entity.pdbx_description
1 polymer ?
#
loop_
_entity_poly.entity_id
_entity_poly.type
_entity_poly.pdbx_seq_one_letter_code
_entity_poly.pdbx_strand_id
1 'polypeptide(L)'
;MGYLPIAHLSKIEYQSLEEVAPEPSLEFLDLARRYPEQFAKYYGKPTGEAFREALKLGRDTYIAEACWHCHSQFVRPVSNEEERFGPVSWAAEYQNEMFLPHLFGTRRIGPDLIREAGKHGNDWHVAHFYDPTLVSPRSVMPRYPWFYDGEKPNKKGIAIITYVQWLGSWATPEALARAEQGKENSK
;
A
#
# COMPACT_ATOMS: atom_id res chain seq x y z
N MET A 1 -29.13 -23.56 -4.22
CA MET A 1 -29.22 -22.53 -3.15
C MET A 1 -28.03 -21.57 -3.27
N GLY A 2 -27.93 -20.83 -4.38
CA GLY A 2 -26.70 -20.09 -4.77
C GLY A 2 -26.91 -18.60 -5.07
N TYR A 3 -28.06 -18.03 -4.70
CA TYR A 3 -28.42 -16.65 -5.05
C TYR A 3 -28.14 -15.60 -3.95
N LEU A 4 -27.95 -16.01 -2.69
CA LEU A 4 -27.73 -15.05 -1.59
C LEU A 4 -26.39 -14.28 -1.64
N PRO A 5 -25.22 -14.86 -2.00
CA PRO A 5 -23.95 -14.12 -1.87
C PRO A 5 -23.80 -13.01 -2.92
N ILE A 6 -24.46 -13.10 -4.08
CA ILE A 6 -24.34 -12.11 -5.15
C ILE A 6 -25.11 -10.82 -4.83
N ALA A 7 -26.28 -10.92 -4.17
CA ALA A 7 -27.14 -9.78 -3.88
C ALA A 7 -26.53 -8.78 -2.86
N HIS A 8 -25.59 -9.24 -2.03
CA HIS A 8 -24.87 -8.37 -1.08
C HIS A 8 -23.64 -7.71 -1.73
N LEU A 9 -22.97 -8.38 -2.65
CA LEU A 9 -21.80 -7.84 -3.35
C LEU A 9 -22.16 -6.73 -4.35
N SER A 10 -23.36 -6.77 -4.95
CA SER A 10 -23.83 -5.73 -5.87
C SER A 10 -24.08 -4.37 -5.21
N LYS A 11 -24.05 -4.31 -3.87
CA LYS A 11 -24.22 -3.07 -3.09
C LYS A 11 -22.91 -2.44 -2.66
N ILE A 12 -21.76 -3.11 -2.90
CA ILE A 12 -20.45 -2.54 -2.57
C ILE A 12 -20.06 -1.64 -3.75
N GLU A 13 -20.23 -0.34 -3.53
CA GLU A 13 -19.90 0.69 -4.52
C GLU A 13 -18.40 0.70 -4.81
N TYR A 14 -18.07 0.83 -6.09
CA TYR A 14 -16.70 0.98 -6.55
C TYR A 14 -16.22 2.38 -6.27
N GLN A 15 -15.10 2.50 -5.56
CA GLN A 15 -14.52 3.79 -5.22
C GLN A 15 -13.42 4.18 -6.22
N SER A 16 -13.49 5.42 -6.69
CA SER A 16 -12.44 6.07 -7.49
C SER A 16 -11.20 6.36 -6.64
N LEU A 17 -10.07 6.61 -7.30
CA LEU A 17 -8.85 7.03 -6.60
C LEU A 17 -9.06 8.33 -5.80
N GLU A 18 -9.86 9.26 -6.29
CA GLU A 18 -10.19 10.51 -5.61
C GLU A 18 -10.93 10.29 -4.29
N GLU A 19 -11.78 9.25 -4.21
CA GLU A 19 -12.53 8.91 -3.00
C GLU A 19 -11.67 8.20 -1.96
N VAL A 20 -10.75 7.32 -2.39
CA VAL A 20 -9.88 6.57 -1.46
C VAL A 20 -8.60 7.31 -1.08
N ALA A 21 -8.21 8.31 -1.87
CA ALA A 21 -7.03 9.16 -1.64
C ALA A 21 -7.37 10.65 -1.92
N PRO A 22 -8.29 11.25 -1.14
CA PRO A 22 -8.71 12.64 -1.37
C PRO A 22 -7.59 13.63 -1.08
N GLU A 23 -6.87 13.41 0.02
CA GLU A 23 -5.81 14.28 0.52
C GLU A 23 -4.46 13.55 0.61
N PRO A 24 -3.33 14.28 0.52
CA PRO A 24 -2.00 13.74 0.77
C PRO A 24 -1.88 13.06 2.14
N SER A 25 -1.27 11.87 2.18
CA SER A 25 -0.92 11.24 3.46
C SER A 25 0.19 12.02 4.19
N LEU A 26 0.28 11.84 5.52
CA LEU A 26 1.32 12.48 6.32
C LEU A 26 2.72 12.05 5.89
N GLU A 27 2.84 10.80 5.45
CA GLU A 27 4.06 10.18 4.94
C GLU A 27 4.46 10.79 3.60
N PHE A 28 3.50 11.11 2.72
CA PHE A 28 3.78 11.83 1.48
C PHE A 28 4.26 13.27 1.74
N LEU A 29 3.65 13.94 2.72
CA LEU A 29 4.09 15.27 3.15
C LEU A 29 5.49 15.22 3.80
N ASP A 30 5.80 14.17 4.56
CA ASP A 30 7.13 13.94 5.12
C ASP A 30 8.17 13.71 4.02
N LEU A 31 7.87 12.91 2.98
CA LEU A 31 8.75 12.75 1.81
C LEU A 31 9.06 14.10 1.15
N ALA A 32 8.05 14.96 0.98
CA ALA A 32 8.23 16.28 0.40
C ALA A 32 9.13 17.19 1.25
N ARG A 33 9.05 17.08 2.59
CA ARG A 33 9.91 17.83 3.51
C ARG A 33 11.36 17.32 3.50
N ARG A 34 11.55 16.00 3.39
CA ARG A 34 12.88 15.36 3.39
C ARG A 34 13.62 15.55 2.07
N TYR A 35 12.90 15.51 0.95
CA TYR A 35 13.46 15.57 -0.40
C TYR A 35 12.87 16.73 -1.22
N PRO A 36 13.00 17.99 -0.76
CA PRO A 36 12.30 19.13 -1.37
C PRO A 36 12.71 19.35 -2.82
N GLU A 37 13.98 19.11 -3.17
CA GLU A 37 14.48 19.24 -4.55
C GLU A 37 13.91 18.18 -5.48
N GLN A 38 13.86 16.92 -5.04
CA GLN A 38 13.34 15.79 -5.82
C GLN A 38 11.84 15.98 -6.02
N PHE A 39 11.15 16.41 -4.97
CA PHE A 39 9.71 16.66 -5.02
C PHE A 39 9.39 17.80 -5.98
N ALA A 40 10.10 18.94 -5.86
CA ALA A 40 9.94 20.06 -6.78
C ALA A 40 10.21 19.66 -8.24
N LYS A 41 11.22 18.81 -8.48
CA LYS A 41 11.57 18.31 -9.81
C LYS A 41 10.53 17.35 -10.41
N TYR A 42 9.95 16.45 -9.61
CA TYR A 42 9.15 15.34 -10.13
C TYR A 42 7.63 15.50 -9.96
N TYR A 43 7.21 16.17 -8.88
CA TYR A 43 5.80 16.31 -8.47
C TYR A 43 5.40 17.77 -8.21
N GLY A 44 6.35 18.71 -8.21
CA GLY A 44 6.10 20.11 -7.91
C GLY A 44 5.74 20.31 -6.43
N LYS A 45 4.47 20.62 -6.15
CA LYS A 45 3.95 20.82 -4.79
C LYS A 45 3.23 19.56 -4.30
N PRO A 46 3.26 19.24 -3.00
CA PRO A 46 2.55 18.07 -2.46
C PRO A 46 1.04 18.31 -2.35
N THR A 47 0.36 18.34 -3.49
CA THR A 47 -1.10 18.45 -3.61
C THR A 47 -1.74 17.07 -3.64
N GLY A 48 -3.08 16.98 -3.47
CA GLY A 48 -3.81 15.72 -3.64
C GLY A 48 -3.65 15.12 -5.05
N GLU A 49 -3.53 15.95 -6.08
CA GLU A 49 -3.25 15.48 -7.45
C GLU A 49 -1.86 14.83 -7.55
N ALA A 50 -0.82 15.47 -7.02
CA ALA A 50 0.53 14.91 -6.99
C ALA A 50 0.58 13.60 -6.18
N PHE A 51 -0.19 13.52 -5.09
CA PHE A 51 -0.31 12.29 -4.29
C PHE A 51 -0.92 11.15 -5.10
N ARG A 52 -2.03 11.39 -5.79
CA ARG A 52 -2.70 10.39 -6.63
C ARG A 52 -1.83 9.98 -7.83
N GLU A 53 -1.10 10.90 -8.43
CA GLU A 53 -0.11 10.60 -9.46
C GLU A 53 0.98 9.67 -8.92
N ALA A 54 1.53 9.97 -7.75
CA ALA A 54 2.55 9.16 -7.10
C ALA A 54 2.02 7.77 -6.71
N LEU A 55 0.77 7.66 -6.24
CA LEU A 55 0.13 6.39 -5.93
C LEU A 55 -0.01 5.49 -7.17
N LYS A 56 -0.56 6.04 -8.27
CA LYS A 56 -0.70 5.30 -9.54
C LYS A 56 0.65 4.80 -10.04
N LEU A 57 1.63 5.71 -10.13
CA LEU A 57 2.98 5.35 -10.56
C LEU A 57 3.64 4.34 -9.61
N GLY A 58 3.41 4.45 -8.31
CA GLY A 58 3.97 3.57 -7.30
C GLY A 58 3.42 2.16 -7.41
N ARG A 59 2.11 2.03 -7.63
CA ARG A 59 1.46 0.75 -7.92
C ARG A 59 1.96 0.14 -9.23
N ASP A 60 2.06 0.93 -10.29
CA ASP A 60 2.57 0.45 -11.58
C ASP A 60 4.03 0.00 -11.45
N THR A 61 4.82 0.72 -10.65
CA THR A 61 6.20 0.35 -10.32
C THR A 61 6.24 -0.96 -9.52
N TYR A 62 5.36 -1.14 -8.52
CA TYR A 62 5.25 -2.37 -7.75
C TYR A 62 4.95 -3.59 -8.63
N ILE A 63 4.10 -3.41 -9.66
CA ILE A 63 3.79 -4.44 -10.65
C ILE A 63 5.00 -4.70 -11.57
N ALA A 64 5.61 -3.64 -12.10
CA ALA A 64 6.73 -3.72 -13.04
C ALA A 64 7.96 -4.39 -12.43
N GLU A 65 8.24 -4.14 -11.16
CA GLU A 65 9.34 -4.76 -10.41
C GLU A 65 8.99 -6.15 -9.84
N ALA A 66 7.79 -6.66 -10.16
CA ALA A 66 7.28 -7.96 -9.70
C ALA A 66 7.28 -8.12 -8.16
N CYS A 67 7.12 -7.03 -7.40
CA CYS A 67 7.08 -7.08 -5.93
C CYS A 67 5.99 -8.03 -5.41
N TRP A 68 4.86 -8.09 -6.12
CA TRP A 68 3.72 -8.98 -5.85
C TRP A 68 4.07 -10.48 -5.87
N HIS A 69 5.19 -10.86 -6.48
CA HIS A 69 5.64 -12.26 -6.49
C HIS A 69 6.24 -12.70 -5.14
N CYS A 70 6.80 -11.75 -4.40
CA CYS A 70 7.42 -11.98 -3.09
C CYS A 70 6.54 -11.52 -1.92
N HIS A 71 5.72 -10.50 -2.15
CA HIS A 71 4.88 -9.84 -1.16
C HIS A 71 3.41 -9.93 -1.54
N SER A 72 2.62 -10.50 -0.65
CA SER A 72 1.17 -10.50 -0.76
C SER A 72 0.59 -9.18 -0.28
N GLN A 73 -0.65 -8.93 -0.69
CA GLN A 73 -1.49 -7.85 -0.18
C GLN A 73 -2.85 -8.42 0.21
N PHE A 74 -2.86 -9.42 1.09
CA PHE A 74 -4.06 -10.08 1.56
C PHE A 74 -3.77 -10.86 2.85
N VAL A 75 -4.13 -10.31 4.02
CA VAL A 75 -4.01 -11.02 5.30
C VAL A 75 -5.11 -12.07 5.41
N ARG A 76 -4.73 -13.33 5.63
CA ARG A 76 -5.67 -14.48 5.64
C ARG A 76 -6.18 -14.76 7.06
N PRO A 77 -7.42 -15.26 7.24
CA PRO A 77 -7.97 -15.64 8.55
C PRO A 77 -7.47 -17.01 9.03
N VAL A 78 -6.18 -17.29 8.90
CA VAL A 78 -5.56 -18.56 9.27
C VAL A 78 -4.16 -18.33 9.84
N SER A 79 -3.63 -19.32 10.55
CA SER A 79 -2.22 -19.34 10.99
C SER A 79 -1.76 -18.10 11.77
N ASN A 80 -2.67 -17.48 12.53
CA ASN A 80 -2.43 -16.26 13.32
C ASN A 80 -1.79 -15.12 12.50
N GLU A 81 -2.14 -14.99 11.22
CA GLU A 81 -1.60 -13.91 10.40
C GLU A 81 -1.99 -12.53 10.91
N GLU A 82 -3.13 -12.43 11.60
CA GLU A 82 -3.58 -11.19 12.21
C GLU A 82 -2.63 -10.65 13.26
N GLU A 83 -1.99 -11.53 14.04
CA GLU A 83 -0.97 -11.15 15.03
C GLU A 83 0.32 -10.66 14.35
N ARG A 84 0.64 -11.17 13.15
CA ARG A 84 1.89 -10.85 12.45
C ARG A 84 1.77 -9.61 11.56
N PHE A 85 0.64 -9.46 10.87
CA PHE A 85 0.45 -8.46 9.82
C PHE A 85 -0.64 -7.44 10.15
N GLY A 86 -1.47 -7.68 11.17
CA GLY A 86 -2.62 -6.85 11.48
C GLY A 86 -3.92 -7.44 10.94
N PRO A 87 -5.05 -6.72 11.07
CA PRO A 87 -6.39 -7.27 10.86
C PRO A 87 -6.59 -7.96 9.51
N VAL A 88 -7.29 -9.11 9.54
CA VAL A 88 -7.64 -9.92 8.37
C VAL A 88 -8.25 -9.04 7.26
N SER A 89 -7.83 -9.29 6.03
CA SER A 89 -8.32 -8.54 4.88
C SER A 89 -9.78 -8.85 4.58
N TRP A 90 -10.56 -7.80 4.32
CA TRP A 90 -11.95 -7.90 3.95
C TRP A 90 -12.16 -7.61 2.45
N ALA A 91 -13.15 -8.26 1.83
CA ALA A 91 -13.41 -8.13 0.39
C ALA A 91 -13.71 -6.67 -0.03
N ALA A 92 -14.41 -5.90 0.81
CA ALA A 92 -14.76 -4.52 0.50
C ALA A 92 -13.54 -3.58 0.40
N GLU A 93 -12.42 -3.91 1.02
CA GLU A 93 -11.20 -3.09 0.94
C GLU A 93 -10.61 -3.02 -0.47
N TYR A 94 -10.94 -4.00 -1.31
CA TYR A 94 -10.42 -4.12 -2.66
C TYR A 94 -11.36 -3.55 -3.72
N GLN A 95 -12.50 -2.99 -3.32
CA GLN A 95 -13.50 -2.44 -4.23
C GLN A 95 -13.19 -0.99 -4.62
N ASN A 96 -11.99 -0.77 -5.14
CA ASN A 96 -11.55 0.54 -5.61
C ASN A 96 -10.51 0.44 -6.74
N GLU A 97 -10.25 1.60 -7.37
CA GLU A 97 -9.36 1.73 -8.53
C GLU A 97 -7.95 1.18 -8.31
N MET A 98 -7.41 1.28 -7.10
CA MET A 98 -6.03 0.85 -6.80
C MET A 98 -5.88 -0.66 -6.66
N PHE A 99 -6.97 -1.43 -6.62
CA PHE A 99 -6.92 -2.88 -6.50
C PHE A 99 -7.40 -3.63 -7.74
N LEU A 100 -7.47 -2.95 -8.89
CA LEU A 100 -7.76 -3.57 -10.18
C LEU A 100 -6.56 -3.47 -11.15
N PRO A 101 -5.99 -4.59 -11.64
CA PRO A 101 -6.16 -5.95 -11.12
C PRO A 101 -5.67 -6.10 -9.67
N HIS A 102 -6.16 -7.13 -8.99
CA HIS A 102 -5.81 -7.41 -7.60
C HIS A 102 -4.37 -7.93 -7.47
N LEU A 103 -3.73 -7.63 -6.33
CA LEU A 103 -2.34 -7.99 -6.03
C LEU A 103 -2.23 -8.85 -4.75
N PHE A 104 -3.21 -9.73 -4.51
CA PHE A 104 -3.27 -10.58 -3.30
C PHE A 104 -2.00 -11.40 -3.09
N GLY A 105 -1.28 -11.72 -4.17
CA GLY A 105 -0.07 -12.54 -4.14
C GLY A 105 -0.39 -14.02 -3.99
N THR A 106 0.48 -14.87 -4.54
CA THR A 106 0.33 -16.33 -4.50
C THR A 106 1.43 -17.01 -3.69
N ARG A 107 2.47 -16.26 -3.33
CA ARG A 107 3.64 -16.71 -2.57
C ARG A 107 4.08 -15.59 -1.62
N ARG A 108 4.68 -15.98 -0.50
CA ARG A 108 5.30 -15.05 0.46
C ARG A 108 6.74 -15.46 0.71
N ILE A 109 7.65 -14.71 0.08
CA ILE A 109 9.08 -14.74 0.43
C ILE A 109 9.35 -13.61 1.43
N GLY A 110 8.75 -12.44 1.21
CA GLY A 110 8.68 -11.33 2.15
C GLY A 110 7.36 -11.31 2.95
N PRO A 111 7.21 -10.34 3.87
CA PRO A 111 5.97 -10.12 4.62
C PRO A 111 4.80 -9.68 3.71
N ASP A 112 3.58 -9.84 4.20
CA ASP A 112 2.40 -9.20 3.62
C ASP A 112 2.46 -7.68 3.81
N LEU A 113 2.05 -6.91 2.80
CA LEU A 113 2.16 -5.45 2.77
C LEU A 113 0.83 -4.70 2.84
N ILE A 114 -0.34 -5.35 2.89
CA ILE A 114 -1.64 -4.64 2.86
C ILE A 114 -1.89 -3.78 4.12
N ARG A 115 -1.04 -3.93 5.14
CA ARG A 115 -1.07 -3.20 6.42
C ARG A 115 0.29 -2.54 6.72
N GLU A 116 1.01 -2.13 5.68
CA GLU A 116 2.35 -1.56 5.85
C GLU A 116 2.31 -0.07 6.24
N ALA A 117 1.21 0.62 5.96
CA ALA A 117 1.02 2.05 6.25
C ALA A 117 1.45 2.42 7.68
N GLY A 118 2.47 3.29 7.78
CA GLY A 118 2.96 3.81 9.06
C GLY A 118 3.72 2.81 9.93
N LYS A 119 3.92 1.56 9.47
CA LYS A 119 4.68 0.54 10.20
C LYS A 119 6.16 0.86 10.26
N HIS A 120 6.70 1.42 9.18
CA HIS A 120 8.07 1.89 9.08
C HIS A 120 8.12 3.35 8.59
N GLY A 121 9.18 4.07 8.98
CA GLY A 121 9.41 5.44 8.53
C GLY A 121 9.83 5.50 7.05
N ASN A 122 9.68 6.68 6.43
CA ASN A 122 10.13 6.88 5.05
C ASN A 122 11.63 6.67 4.88
N ASP A 123 12.45 7.04 5.87
CA ASP A 123 13.89 6.73 5.89
C ASP A 123 14.17 5.24 5.87
N TRP A 124 13.42 4.46 6.63
CA TRP A 124 13.50 3.01 6.60
C TRP A 124 13.18 2.48 5.20
N HIS A 125 12.10 2.95 4.56
CA HIS A 125 11.76 2.51 3.20
C HIS A 125 12.82 2.92 2.17
N VAL A 126 13.32 4.15 2.25
CA VAL A 126 14.43 4.64 1.41
C VAL A 126 15.66 3.75 1.60
N ALA A 127 16.05 3.41 2.82
CA ALA A 127 17.19 2.53 3.07
C ALA A 127 16.92 1.10 2.58
N HIS A 128 15.73 0.57 2.84
CA HIS A 128 15.33 -0.78 2.49
C HIS A 128 15.31 -1.01 0.97
N PHE A 129 14.77 -0.09 0.17
CA PHE A 129 14.80 -0.23 -1.29
C PHE A 129 16.21 -0.05 -1.87
N TYR A 130 17.06 0.77 -1.23
CA TYR A 130 18.45 0.97 -1.67
C TYR A 130 19.31 -0.28 -1.42
N ASP A 131 19.23 -0.79 -0.20
CA ASP A 131 19.83 -2.04 0.22
C ASP A 131 19.05 -2.65 1.40
N PRO A 132 18.24 -3.70 1.17
CA PRO A 132 17.43 -4.31 2.21
C PRO A 132 18.24 -4.82 3.40
N THR A 133 19.51 -5.17 3.19
CA THR A 133 20.38 -5.73 4.24
C THR A 133 20.80 -4.70 5.28
N LEU A 134 20.71 -3.39 4.97
CA LEU A 134 21.05 -2.32 5.90
C LEU A 134 20.06 -2.22 7.08
N VAL A 135 18.80 -2.54 6.83
CA VAL A 135 17.74 -2.46 7.85
C VAL A 135 17.16 -3.83 8.21
N SER A 136 17.41 -4.84 7.38
CA SER A 136 17.04 -6.24 7.62
C SER A 136 18.21 -7.15 7.21
N PRO A 137 19.17 -7.42 8.11
CA PRO A 137 20.45 -8.08 7.78
C PRO A 137 20.36 -9.44 7.11
N ARG A 138 19.22 -10.15 7.25
CA ARG A 138 18.96 -11.46 6.63
C ARG A 138 17.94 -11.38 5.49
N SER A 139 17.70 -10.19 4.95
CA SER A 139 16.78 -10.01 3.84
C SER A 139 17.30 -10.70 2.59
N VAL A 140 16.39 -11.39 1.91
CA VAL A 140 16.63 -11.99 0.59
C VAL A 140 16.04 -11.12 -0.54
N MET A 141 15.48 -9.96 -0.20
CA MET A 141 14.92 -9.03 -1.17
C MET A 141 16.05 -8.44 -2.06
N PRO A 142 15.84 -8.31 -3.37
CA PRO A 142 16.78 -7.62 -4.25
C PRO A 142 16.94 -6.14 -3.90
N ARG A 143 18.07 -5.56 -4.30
CA ARG A 143 18.30 -4.10 -4.23
C ARG A 143 17.65 -3.43 -5.44
N TYR A 144 17.13 -2.21 -5.26
CA TYR A 144 16.49 -1.40 -6.31
C TYR A 144 17.24 -0.06 -6.52
N PRO A 145 18.55 -0.07 -6.87
CA PRO A 145 19.35 1.15 -6.97
C PRO A 145 18.83 2.13 -8.06
N TRP A 146 18.07 1.65 -9.04
CA TRP A 146 17.46 2.51 -10.09
C TRP A 146 16.28 3.35 -9.60
N PHE A 147 15.87 3.23 -8.34
CA PHE A 147 14.94 4.15 -7.68
C PHE A 147 15.60 5.43 -7.16
N TYR A 148 16.90 5.61 -7.40
CA TYR A 148 17.68 6.70 -6.83
C TYR A 148 18.48 7.44 -7.90
N ASP A 149 18.62 8.75 -7.72
CA ASP A 149 19.59 9.59 -8.41
C ASP A 149 20.72 9.90 -7.41
N GLY A 150 21.76 9.08 -7.42
CA GLY A 150 22.77 9.07 -6.36
C GLY A 150 22.18 8.48 -5.07
N GLU A 151 22.16 9.26 -3.99
CA GLU A 151 21.62 8.84 -2.69
C GLU A 151 20.16 9.28 -2.46
N LYS A 152 19.59 10.08 -3.37
CA LYS A 152 18.25 10.65 -3.22
C LYS A 152 17.24 9.87 -4.08
N PRO A 153 16.02 9.58 -3.59
CA PRO A 153 15.03 8.87 -4.37
C PRO A 153 14.61 9.69 -5.60
N ASN A 154 14.51 9.03 -6.75
CA ASN A 154 13.98 9.63 -7.97
C ASN A 154 12.46 9.53 -8.01
N LYS A 155 11.84 9.87 -9.16
CA LYS A 155 10.37 9.82 -9.32
C LYS A 155 9.78 8.46 -8.93
N LYS A 156 10.38 7.36 -9.39
CA LYS A 156 9.91 6.00 -9.06
C LYS A 156 10.13 5.65 -7.59
N GLY A 157 11.27 6.06 -7.02
CA GLY A 157 11.57 5.85 -5.61
C GLY A 157 10.56 6.54 -4.68
N ILE A 158 10.19 7.79 -4.96
CA ILE A 158 9.13 8.49 -4.22
C ILE A 158 7.78 7.78 -4.43
N ALA A 159 7.45 7.41 -5.67
CA ALA A 159 6.19 6.76 -6.01
C ALA A 159 6.00 5.42 -5.27
N ILE A 160 6.98 4.52 -5.31
CA ILE A 160 6.88 3.20 -4.70
C ILE A 160 6.75 3.29 -3.17
N ILE A 161 7.48 4.21 -2.54
CA ILE A 161 7.37 4.44 -1.09
C ILE A 161 5.98 4.98 -0.75
N THR A 162 5.48 5.92 -1.55
CA THR A 162 4.12 6.48 -1.40
C THR A 162 3.06 5.38 -1.48
N TYR A 163 3.16 4.49 -2.47
CA TYR A 163 2.23 3.38 -2.62
C TYR A 163 2.30 2.39 -1.46
N VAL A 164 3.50 1.98 -1.04
CA VAL A 164 3.66 1.04 0.08
C VAL A 164 3.15 1.64 1.40
N GLN A 165 3.43 2.93 1.65
CA GLN A 165 2.93 3.64 2.83
C GLN A 165 1.43 3.90 2.81
N TRP A 166 0.78 3.83 1.64
CA TRP A 166 -0.67 3.94 1.54
C TRP A 166 -1.39 2.62 1.86
N LEU A 167 -0.73 1.47 1.71
CA LEU A 167 -1.35 0.16 1.91
C LEU A 167 -1.82 -0.05 3.36
N GLY A 168 -3.14 0.01 3.55
CA GLY A 168 -3.79 -0.16 4.84
C GLY A 168 -4.09 1.14 5.57
N SER A 169 -3.83 2.32 4.98
CA SER A 169 -4.10 3.61 5.61
C SER A 169 -5.60 3.85 5.90
N TRP A 170 -6.48 3.13 5.20
CA TRP A 170 -7.93 3.15 5.42
C TRP A 170 -8.40 2.23 6.56
N ALA A 171 -7.54 1.32 7.03
CA ALA A 171 -7.88 0.31 8.04
C ALA A 171 -7.72 0.87 9.47
N THR A 172 -8.32 2.04 9.75
CA THR A 172 -8.32 2.59 11.10
C THR A 172 -9.13 1.69 12.05
N PRO A 173 -8.87 1.72 13.36
CA PRO A 173 -9.68 0.98 14.32
C PRO A 173 -11.19 1.26 14.17
N GLU A 174 -11.58 2.49 13.82
CA GLU A 174 -12.98 2.83 13.57
C GLU A 174 -13.52 2.24 12.26
N ALA A 175 -12.73 2.25 11.19
CA ALA A 175 -13.10 1.63 9.91
C ALA A 175 -13.26 0.11 10.04
N LEU A 176 -12.38 -0.54 10.80
CA LEU A 176 -12.45 -1.96 11.10
C LEU A 176 -13.63 -2.31 12.01
N ALA A 177 -13.89 -1.50 13.04
CA ALA A 177 -15.05 -1.69 13.92
C ALA A 177 -16.39 -1.54 13.17
N ARG A 178 -16.49 -0.61 12.21
CA ARG A 178 -17.67 -0.49 11.31
C ARG A 178 -17.83 -1.72 10.42
N ALA A 179 -16.73 -2.26 9.89
CA ALA A 179 -16.74 -3.48 9.11
C ALA A 179 -17.18 -4.70 9.95
N GLU A 180 -16.82 -4.74 11.24
CA GLU A 180 -17.26 -5.78 12.19
C GLU A 180 -18.73 -5.66 12.57
N GLN A 181 -19.25 -4.46 12.82
CA GLN A 181 -20.68 -4.22 13.07
C GLN A 181 -21.55 -4.62 11.88
N GLY A 182 -21.04 -4.44 10.66
CA GLY A 182 -21.70 -4.95 9.44
C GLY A 182 -21.85 -6.49 9.42
N LYS A 183 -20.99 -7.24 10.12
CA LYS A 183 -21.08 -8.71 10.25
C LYS A 183 -22.16 -9.16 11.24
N GLU A 184 -22.39 -8.40 12.30
CA GLU A 184 -23.44 -8.70 13.29
C GLU A 184 -24.83 -8.42 12.73
N ASN A 185 -24.97 -7.35 11.94
CA ASN A 185 -26.25 -6.95 11.33
C ASN A 185 -26.62 -7.77 10.08
N SER A 186 -25.76 -8.68 9.62
CA SER A 186 -26.01 -9.57 8.48
C SER A 186 -26.27 -11.03 8.87
N LYS A 187 -26.38 -11.33 10.16
CA LYS A 187 -26.85 -12.62 10.69
C LYS A 187 -28.35 -12.57 10.96
#